data_AF-A0A9D6TJF4-F1
#
_entry.id   AF-A0A9D6TJF4-F1
#
_cell.length_a   1.000
_cell.length_b   1.000
_cell.length_c   1.000
_cell.angle_alpha   90.00
_cell.angle_beta   90.00
_cell.angle_gamma   90.00
#
_symmetry.space_group_name_H-M   'P 1'
#
loop_
_entity.id
_entity.type
_entity.pdbx_description
1 polymer ?
#
loop_
_entity_poly.entity_id
_entity_poly.type
_entity_poly.pdbx_seq_one_letter_code
_entity_poly.pdbx_strand_id
1 'polypeptide(L)'
;MQSAHVGKHWIGTYENGLGDGATGTLSSKPFRVTQPWAAFLLAAGPFETTRIEIVDAADQKVLLKVSGNDTRKLAGKTNSTETLSPVIVDVRAWQGREILLRVIDEQADSAWGHLNFDDFRFYAQKPVLAGAIEVK
;
A
#
# COMPACT_ATOMS: atom_id res chain seq x y z
N MET A 1 17.07 12.43 -2.25
CA MET A 1 16.31 11.36 -2.92
C MET A 1 14.90 11.88 -3.14
N GLN A 2 14.22 11.55 -4.24
CA GLN A 2 12.80 11.88 -4.42
C GLN A 2 12.00 10.60 -4.18
N SER A 3 11.01 10.66 -3.28
CA SER A 3 10.13 9.54 -2.90
C SER A 3 9.19 9.07 -4.03
N ALA A 4 9.15 9.80 -5.15
CA ALA A 4 8.33 9.52 -6.33
C ALA A 4 6.81 9.48 -6.06
N HIS A 5 6.34 10.20 -5.03
CA HIS A 5 4.92 10.42 -4.80
C HIS A 5 4.28 11.22 -5.95
N VAL A 6 2.97 11.06 -6.13
CA VAL A 6 2.18 11.77 -7.13
C VAL A 6 1.35 12.85 -6.44
N GLY A 7 1.45 14.09 -6.91
CA GLY A 7 0.69 15.21 -6.33
C GLY A 7 1.25 15.64 -4.97
N LYS A 8 0.37 16.11 -4.08
CA LYS A 8 0.71 16.75 -2.79
C LYS A 8 0.31 15.93 -1.56
N HIS A 9 -0.32 14.78 -1.75
CA HIS A 9 -0.90 13.99 -0.66
C HIS A 9 -0.35 12.58 -0.76
N TRP A 10 0.46 12.19 0.22
CA TRP A 10 0.99 10.85 0.37
C TRP A 10 1.15 10.59 1.88
N ILE A 11 1.24 9.32 2.26
CA ILE A 11 1.42 8.90 3.65
C ILE A 11 2.83 8.32 3.77
N GLY A 12 3.61 8.84 4.71
CA GLY A 12 4.86 8.26 5.18
C GLY A 12 4.79 8.09 6.69
N THR A 13 5.19 6.93 7.20
CA THR A 13 5.12 6.65 8.65
C THR A 13 6.38 7.08 9.40
N TYR A 14 7.45 7.46 8.70
CA TYR A 14 8.71 7.95 9.28
C TYR A 14 8.67 9.44 9.67
N GLU A 15 7.99 10.27 8.88
CA GLU A 15 8.02 11.75 8.96
C GLU A 15 7.15 12.34 10.10
N ASN A 16 6.91 11.58 11.16
CA ASN A 16 6.15 12.02 12.34
C ASN A 16 7.02 12.49 13.52
N GLY A 17 8.35 12.47 13.36
CA GLY A 17 9.32 12.86 14.39
C GLY A 17 9.76 11.72 15.32
N LEU A 18 9.21 10.50 15.17
CA LEU A 18 9.60 9.29 15.89
C LEU A 18 10.51 8.37 15.05
N GLY A 19 10.64 8.63 13.75
CA GLY A 19 11.47 7.84 12.83
C GLY A 19 10.96 6.40 12.71
N ASP A 20 11.87 5.44 12.54
CA ASP A 20 11.51 4.02 12.40
C ASP A 20 10.93 3.38 13.67
N GLY A 21 10.98 4.07 14.82
CA GLY A 21 10.32 3.62 16.04
C GLY A 21 8.81 3.89 16.06
N ALA A 22 8.29 4.61 15.05
CA ALA A 22 6.88 4.89 14.92
C ALA A 22 6.07 3.61 14.67
N THR A 23 4.91 3.50 15.30
CA THR A 23 3.91 2.48 14.97
C THR A 23 2.53 3.13 14.91
N GLY A 24 1.61 2.51 14.18
CA GLY A 24 0.23 2.97 14.10
C GLY A 24 -0.58 2.34 12.97
N THR A 25 -1.85 2.70 12.95
CA THR A 25 -2.76 2.33 11.87
C THR A 25 -3.54 3.56 11.43
N LEU A 26 -3.54 3.83 10.14
CA LEU A 26 -4.41 4.83 9.51
C LEU A 26 -5.46 4.11 8.67
N SER A 27 -6.73 4.40 8.91
CA SER A 27 -7.85 3.83 8.17
C SER A 27 -8.58 4.90 7.35
N SER A 28 -8.93 4.59 6.11
CA SER A 28 -9.81 5.43 5.32
C SER A 28 -11.25 5.36 5.82
N LYS A 29 -12.09 6.30 5.38
CA LYS A 29 -13.54 6.06 5.37
C LYS A 29 -13.86 4.93 4.37
N PRO A 30 -14.96 4.18 4.56
CA PRO A 30 -15.43 3.25 3.55
C PRO A 30 -15.73 3.94 2.23
N PHE A 31 -15.49 3.24 1.11
CA PHE A 31 -15.84 3.67 -0.23
C PHE A 31 -16.15 2.48 -1.13
N ARG A 32 -16.97 2.72 -2.16
CA ARG A 32 -17.45 1.67 -3.04
C ARG A 32 -16.42 1.25 -4.07
N VAL A 33 -16.30 -0.05 -4.34
CA VAL A 33 -15.54 -0.58 -5.47
C VAL A 33 -16.32 -0.32 -6.76
N THR A 34 -15.86 0.67 -7.54
CA THR A 34 -16.57 1.14 -8.75
C THR A 34 -16.05 0.56 -10.05
N GLN A 35 -14.89 -0.10 -10.03
CA GLN A 35 -14.23 -0.64 -11.22
C GLN A 35 -13.59 -2.00 -10.93
N PRO A 36 -13.30 -2.82 -11.96
CA PRO A 36 -12.72 -4.15 -11.80
C PRO A 36 -11.26 -4.17 -11.33
N TRP A 37 -10.49 -3.10 -11.53
CA TRP A 37 -9.08 -3.02 -11.13
C TRP A 37 -8.85 -1.86 -10.20
N ALA A 38 -7.89 -2.00 -9.28
CA ALA A 38 -7.32 -0.88 -8.56
C ALA A 38 -5.79 -0.91 -8.67
N ALA A 39 -5.18 0.26 -8.50
CA ALA A 39 -3.74 0.35 -8.31
C ALA A 39 -3.40 1.43 -7.28
N PHE A 40 -2.26 1.29 -6.64
CA PHE A 40 -1.71 2.24 -5.67
C PHE A 40 -0.18 2.17 -5.68
N LEU A 41 0.47 3.13 -5.04
CA LEU A 41 1.91 3.19 -4.87
C LEU A 41 2.29 2.73 -3.46
N LEU A 42 3.30 1.87 -3.34
CA LEU A 42 3.78 1.36 -2.06
C LEU A 42 5.30 1.23 -2.03
N ALA A 43 5.90 1.61 -0.91
CA ALA A 43 7.26 1.29 -0.52
C ALA A 43 7.22 0.96 0.98
N ALA A 44 7.83 -0.14 1.41
CA ALA A 44 7.69 -0.60 2.79
C ALA A 44 8.94 -1.34 3.27
N GLY A 45 9.19 -1.28 4.58
CA GLY A 45 10.07 -2.19 5.31
C GLY A 45 9.81 -3.64 4.93
N PRO A 46 10.81 -4.52 4.75
CA PRO A 46 10.63 -5.88 4.28
C PRO A 46 10.06 -6.81 5.36
N PHE A 47 8.90 -6.44 5.91
CA PHE A 47 8.26 -7.11 7.02
C PHE A 47 6.77 -7.29 6.73
N GLU A 48 6.16 -8.27 7.41
CA GLU A 48 4.70 -8.47 7.38
C GLU A 48 3.96 -7.39 8.18
N THR A 49 4.65 -6.77 9.14
CA THR A 49 4.18 -5.75 10.06
C THR A 49 4.06 -4.36 9.41
N THR A 50 4.67 -4.17 8.25
CA THR A 50 4.55 -2.98 7.39
C THR A 50 3.71 -3.31 6.16
N ARG A 51 2.43 -2.94 6.19
CA ARG A 51 1.46 -3.45 5.21
C ARG A 51 0.31 -2.50 4.88
N ILE A 52 -0.32 -2.78 3.74
CA ILE A 52 -1.61 -2.27 3.35
C ILE A 52 -2.64 -3.39 3.40
N GLU A 53 -3.82 -3.10 3.93
CA GLU A 53 -4.97 -4.01 3.88
C GLU A 53 -6.13 -3.37 3.11
N ILE A 54 -6.75 -4.16 2.22
CA ILE A 54 -8.10 -3.89 1.72
C ILE A 54 -9.05 -4.69 2.58
N VAL A 55 -9.98 -4.01 3.23
CA VAL A 55 -10.88 -4.59 4.23
C VAL A 55 -12.32 -4.38 3.79
N ASP A 56 -13.15 -5.41 3.94
CA ASP A 56 -14.59 -5.25 3.73
C ASP A 56 -15.20 -4.37 4.83
N ALA A 57 -15.99 -3.38 4.44
CA ALA A 57 -16.53 -2.42 5.40
C ALA A 57 -17.64 -3.03 6.28
N ALA A 58 -18.38 -4.03 5.80
CA ALA A 58 -19.53 -4.59 6.51
C ALA A 58 -19.12 -5.54 7.64
N ASP A 59 -18.13 -6.41 7.42
CA ASP A 59 -17.71 -7.43 8.39
C ASP A 59 -16.27 -7.25 8.91
N GLN A 60 -15.56 -6.21 8.45
CA GLN A 60 -14.17 -5.92 8.81
C GLN A 60 -13.19 -7.04 8.44
N LYS A 61 -13.56 -7.95 7.53
CA LYS A 61 -12.69 -9.00 7.06
C LYS A 61 -11.62 -8.45 6.12
N VAL A 62 -10.36 -8.84 6.35
CA VAL A 62 -9.27 -8.55 5.42
C VAL A 62 -9.49 -9.34 4.12
N LEU A 63 -9.69 -8.61 3.02
CA LEU A 63 -9.90 -9.16 1.68
C LEU A 63 -8.56 -9.35 0.96
N LEU A 64 -7.64 -8.42 1.16
CA LEU A 64 -6.29 -8.46 0.61
C LEU A 64 -5.30 -7.85 1.60
N LYS A 65 -4.10 -8.43 1.65
CA LYS A 65 -2.95 -7.90 2.38
C LYS A 65 -1.78 -7.76 1.41
N VAL A 66 -1.12 -6.61 1.41
CA VAL A 66 0.13 -6.38 0.67
C VAL A 66 1.17 -5.84 1.64
N SER A 67 2.17 -6.65 1.94
CA SER A 67 3.24 -6.32 2.87
C SER A 67 4.51 -5.87 2.16
N GLY A 68 5.43 -5.26 2.91
CA GLY A 68 6.76 -4.99 2.37
C GLY A 68 7.56 -6.26 2.05
N ASN A 69 7.23 -7.41 2.66
CA ASN A 69 7.78 -8.71 2.28
C ASN A 69 7.36 -9.14 0.86
N ASP A 70 6.12 -8.85 0.49
CA ASP A 70 5.57 -9.14 -0.84
C ASP A 70 6.24 -8.27 -1.92
N THR A 71 6.55 -7.02 -1.57
CA THR A 71 7.17 -6.04 -2.48
C THR A 71 8.70 -6.14 -2.51
N ARG A 72 9.36 -6.67 -1.47
CA ARG A 72 10.82 -6.89 -1.41
C ARG A 72 11.34 -7.78 -2.54
N LYS A 73 10.54 -8.74 -2.99
CA LYS A 73 10.89 -9.63 -4.12
C LYS A 73 11.07 -8.85 -5.44
N LEU A 74 10.67 -7.57 -5.48
CA LEU A 74 10.71 -6.69 -6.64
C LEU A 74 11.63 -5.48 -6.47
N ALA A 75 12.32 -5.35 -5.33
CA ALA A 75 13.53 -4.52 -5.20
C ALA A 75 14.70 -5.13 -5.99
N GLY A 76 14.49 -5.45 -7.26
CA GLY A 76 15.52 -5.85 -8.20
C GLY A 76 16.24 -4.62 -8.74
N LYS A 77 17.51 -4.44 -8.33
CA LYS A 77 18.50 -3.43 -8.78
C LYS A 77 18.32 -1.97 -8.33
N THR A 78 17.31 -1.62 -7.56
CA THR A 78 17.34 -0.34 -6.84
C THR A 78 17.94 -0.63 -5.46
N ASN A 79 19.09 -0.03 -5.13
CA ASN A 79 19.63 -0.04 -3.76
C ASN A 79 18.76 0.81 -2.80
N SER A 80 17.47 0.96 -3.10
CA SER A 80 16.53 1.87 -2.45
C SER A 80 15.21 1.15 -2.28
N THR A 81 14.86 0.89 -1.04
CA THR A 81 13.58 0.35 -0.57
C THR A 81 12.54 1.44 -0.30
N GLU A 82 12.91 2.72 -0.47
CA GLU A 82 12.02 3.88 -0.25
C GLU A 82 11.24 4.29 -1.50
N THR A 83 11.62 3.78 -2.68
CA THR A 83 11.00 4.17 -3.95
C THR A 83 9.64 3.49 -4.12
N LEU A 84 8.59 4.31 -4.11
CA LEU A 84 7.21 3.89 -4.34
C LEU A 84 7.08 3.12 -5.66
N SER A 85 6.60 1.88 -5.57
CA SER A 85 6.35 1.02 -6.73
C SER A 85 4.84 0.81 -6.92
N PRO A 86 4.33 0.81 -8.16
CA PRO A 86 2.93 0.58 -8.41
C PRO A 86 2.53 -0.87 -8.09
N VAL A 87 1.42 -1.04 -7.39
CA VAL A 87 0.79 -2.33 -7.09
C VAL A 87 -0.56 -2.34 -7.79
N ILE A 88 -0.80 -3.36 -8.61
CA ILE A 88 -2.05 -3.59 -9.33
C ILE A 88 -2.76 -4.75 -8.66
N VAL A 89 -4.05 -4.55 -8.37
CA VAL A 89 -4.89 -5.52 -7.71
C VAL A 89 -6.17 -5.75 -8.51
N ASP A 90 -6.55 -7.03 -8.63
CA ASP A 90 -7.83 -7.43 -9.20
C ASP A 90 -8.91 -7.38 -8.11
N VAL A 91 -9.82 -6.41 -8.22
CA VAL A 91 -10.90 -6.21 -7.24
C VAL A 91 -12.25 -6.66 -7.79
N ARG A 92 -12.27 -7.42 -8.89
CA ARG A 92 -13.50 -7.87 -9.55
C ARG A 92 -14.44 -8.61 -8.61
N ALA A 93 -13.89 -9.43 -7.72
CA ALA A 93 -14.64 -10.20 -6.73
C ALA A 93 -15.38 -9.33 -5.70
N TRP A 94 -15.02 -8.04 -5.59
CA TRP A 94 -15.57 -7.12 -4.60
C TRP A 94 -16.31 -5.93 -5.24
N GLN A 95 -16.52 -5.96 -6.56
CA GLN A 95 -17.24 -4.89 -7.24
C GLN A 95 -18.63 -4.65 -6.62
N GLY A 96 -18.94 -3.37 -6.41
CA GLY A 96 -20.19 -2.93 -5.80
C GLY A 96 -20.23 -3.00 -4.27
N ARG A 97 -19.26 -3.66 -3.61
CA ARG A 97 -19.11 -3.65 -2.14
C ARG A 97 -18.46 -2.34 -1.67
N GLU A 98 -18.66 -2.02 -0.40
CA GLU A 98 -17.88 -0.99 0.29
C GLU A 98 -16.64 -1.62 0.93
N ILE A 99 -15.49 -1.01 0.69
CA ILE A 99 -14.19 -1.39 1.27
C ILE A 99 -13.60 -0.19 2.01
N LEU A 100 -12.66 -0.46 2.89
CA LEU A 100 -11.76 0.55 3.46
C LEU A 100 -10.31 0.11 3.29
N LEU A 101 -9.41 1.09 3.29
CA LEU A 101 -7.97 0.85 3.29
C LEU A 101 -7.43 1.02 4.69
N ARG A 102 -6.52 0.13 5.11
CA ARG A 102 -5.68 0.33 6.29
C ARG A 102 -4.22 0.39 5.89
N VAL A 103 -3.53 1.40 6.39
CA VAL A 103 -2.09 1.56 6.33
C VAL A 103 -1.55 1.24 7.72
N ILE A 104 -0.74 0.18 7.83
CA ILE A 104 -0.35 -0.39 9.13
C ILE A 104 1.17 -0.49 9.21
N ASP A 105 1.71 0.12 10.26
CA ASP A 105 3.10 0.04 10.66
C ASP A 105 3.17 -0.46 12.11
N GLU A 106 3.68 -1.68 12.28
CA GLU A 106 3.86 -2.32 13.58
C GLU A 106 5.34 -2.70 13.82
N GLN A 107 6.28 -2.11 13.06
CA GLN A 107 7.69 -2.52 13.08
C GLN A 107 8.59 -1.50 13.79
N ALA A 108 8.48 -1.42 15.12
CA ALA A 108 9.22 -0.43 15.93
C ALA A 108 10.76 -0.68 16.02
N ASP A 109 11.21 -1.93 15.88
CA ASP A 109 12.59 -2.33 16.21
C ASP A 109 13.42 -2.65 14.95
N SER A 110 13.39 -1.78 13.94
CA SER A 110 14.19 -1.94 12.72
C SER A 110 14.72 -0.62 12.18
N ALA A 111 15.86 -0.65 11.49
CA ALA A 111 16.40 0.52 10.79
C ALA A 111 15.65 0.86 9.49
N TRP A 112 14.69 0.00 9.08
CA TRP A 112 13.81 0.24 7.93
C TRP A 112 12.44 -0.38 8.23
N GLY A 113 11.77 0.19 9.23
CA GLY A 113 10.52 -0.31 9.81
C GLY A 113 9.27 0.37 9.27
N HIS A 114 9.38 1.32 8.34
CA HIS A 114 8.26 2.16 7.95
C HIS A 114 7.69 1.86 6.56
N LEU A 115 6.64 2.56 6.17
CA LEU A 115 6.07 2.47 4.84
C LEU A 115 5.60 3.82 4.29
N ASN A 116 5.63 3.93 2.97
CA ASN A 116 5.09 5.00 2.18
C ASN A 116 3.96 4.48 1.30
N PHE A 117 2.84 5.20 1.27
CA PHE A 117 1.64 4.83 0.50
C PHE A 117 1.04 6.04 -0.22
N ASP A 118 0.62 5.83 -1.47
CA ASP A 118 0.07 6.91 -2.30
C ASP A 118 -0.85 6.39 -3.43
N ASP A 119 -1.61 7.30 -4.02
CA ASP A 119 -2.29 7.22 -5.31
C ASP A 119 -3.22 6.00 -5.54
N PHE A 120 -4.03 5.64 -4.53
CA PHE A 120 -5.06 4.62 -4.73
C PHE A 120 -6.10 5.07 -5.75
N ARG A 121 -6.23 4.31 -6.86
CA ARG A 121 -7.15 4.60 -7.97
C ARG A 121 -7.82 3.34 -8.48
N PHE A 122 -9.03 3.52 -8.98
CA PHE A 122 -9.81 2.52 -9.70
C PHE A 122 -9.62 2.65 -11.22
N TYR A 123 -9.64 1.52 -11.92
CA TYR A 123 -9.45 1.44 -13.38
C TYR A 123 -10.44 0.48 -14.04
N ALA A 124 -11.08 0.93 -15.12
CA ALA A 124 -12.04 0.13 -15.89
C ALA A 124 -11.37 -1.05 -16.62
N GLN A 125 -10.09 -0.91 -16.97
CA GLN A 125 -9.27 -1.94 -17.59
C GLN A 125 -7.99 -2.11 -16.77
N LYS A 126 -7.32 -3.25 -16.90
CA LYS A 126 -6.06 -3.50 -16.21
C LYS A 126 -5.04 -2.43 -16.64
N PRO A 127 -4.53 -1.60 -15.73
CA PRO A 127 -3.58 -0.56 -16.11
C PRO A 127 -2.22 -1.18 -16.45
N VAL A 128 -1.48 -0.54 -17.35
CA VAL A 128 -0.09 -0.89 -17.67
C VAL A 128 0.80 0.15 -16.99
N LEU A 129 1.34 -0.21 -15.83
CA LEU A 129 2.20 0.66 -15.03
C LEU A 129 3.62 0.09 -15.02
N ALA A 130 4.60 0.91 -15.39
CA ALA A 130 5.99 0.46 -15.45
C ALA A 130 6.48 0.03 -14.06
N GLY A 131 7.11 -1.15 -13.98
CA GLY A 131 7.60 -1.71 -12.72
C GLY A 131 6.50 -2.20 -11.77
N ALA A 132 5.27 -2.37 -12.25
CA ALA A 132 4.16 -2.75 -11.38
C ALA A 132 4.21 -4.18 -10.88
N ILE A 133 3.74 -4.34 -9.64
CA ILE A 133 3.55 -5.59 -8.93
C ILE A 133 2.10 -6.00 -9.09
N GLU A 134 1.85 -7.23 -9.54
CA GLU A 134 0.50 -7.78 -9.57
C GLU A 134 0.28 -8.68 -8.35
N VAL A 135 -0.71 -8.33 -7.53
CA VAL A 135 -1.13 -9.17 -6.41
C VAL A 135 -2.46 -9.81 -6.78
N LYS A 136 -2.54 -11.13 -6.63
CA LYS A 136 -3.73 -11.94 -6.90
C LYS A 136 -4.57 -12.16 -5.66
#